data_AF-A0A0F3M909-F1
#
_entry.id   AF-A0A0F3M909-F1
#
_cell.length_a   1.000
_cell.length_b   1.000
_cell.length_c   1.000
_cell.angle_alpha   90.00
_cell.angle_beta   90.00
_cell.angle_gamma   90.00
#
_symmetry.space_group_name_H-M   'P 1'
#
loop_
_entity.id
_entity.type
_entity.pdbx_description
1 polymer ?
#
loop_
_entity_poly.entity_id
_entity_poly.type
_entity_poly.pdbx_seq_one_letter_code
_entity_poly.pdbx_strand_id
1 'polypeptide(L)'
;MKELVILLAIVMSITANNCYAAAGCVGRFVNPITDVCWKCLFPITIAGFKVVSSSMPDTNASGRLICLCPKPGIPVPVPGIPVGFWEPVRLVDVTKSPMCMVSLGGLSFGSATQKGMKDEAEGSAFYHIHWYVYPVIYWLEILLDFICLKWLQSI
;
A
#
# COMPACT_ATOMS: atom_id res chain seq x y z
N MET A 1 14.76 -22.22 -53.27
CA MET A 1 15.13 -23.08 -52.11
C MET A 1 16.00 -22.34 -51.10
N LYS A 2 17.16 -21.80 -51.49
CA LYS A 2 18.05 -20.98 -50.64
C LYS A 2 17.37 -19.78 -49.96
N GLU A 3 16.59 -18.99 -50.71
CA GLU A 3 15.82 -17.85 -50.18
C GLU A 3 14.80 -18.26 -49.09
N LEU A 4 14.17 -19.43 -49.24
CA LEU A 4 13.16 -19.93 -48.31
C LEU A 4 13.79 -20.39 -46.98
N VAL A 5 15.01 -20.96 -47.05
CA VAL A 5 15.77 -21.41 -45.88
C VAL A 5 16.26 -20.22 -45.06
N ILE A 6 16.68 -19.14 -45.72
CA ILE A 6 17.10 -17.91 -45.05
C ILE A 6 15.92 -17.26 -44.31
N LEU A 7 14.74 -17.21 -44.94
CA LEU A 7 13.53 -16.67 -44.32
C LEU A 7 13.10 -17.48 -43.09
N LEU A 8 13.19 -18.82 -43.15
CA LEU A 8 12.84 -19.68 -42.01
C LEU A 8 13.81 -19.52 -40.83
N ALA A 9 15.11 -19.34 -41.10
CA ALA A 9 16.14 -19.13 -40.08
C ALA A 9 16.00 -17.77 -39.36
N ILE A 10 15.59 -16.72 -40.09
CA ILE A 10 15.32 -15.40 -39.52
C ILE A 10 14.09 -15.46 -38.61
N VAL A 11 13.03 -16.16 -39.03
CA VAL A 11 11.80 -16.33 -38.22
C VAL A 11 12.08 -17.11 -36.93
N MET A 12 12.89 -18.18 -36.96
CA MET A 12 13.27 -18.91 -35.74
C MET A 12 14.11 -18.09 -34.77
N SER A 13 14.96 -17.19 -35.28
CA SER A 13 15.81 -16.33 -34.44
C SER A 13 15.01 -15.25 -33.71
N ILE A 14 13.87 -14.80 -34.27
CA ILE A 14 12.99 -13.80 -33.65
C ILE A 14 12.15 -14.43 -32.52
N THR A 15 11.91 -15.75 -32.56
CA THR A 15 11.13 -16.47 -31.54
C THR A 15 11.94 -16.97 -30.34
N ALA A 16 13.25 -16.68 -30.28
CA ALA A 16 14.09 -16.98 -29.14
C ALA A 16 13.79 -16.01 -27.97
N ASN A 17 12.63 -16.17 -27.36
CA ASN A 17 12.31 -15.51 -26.10
C ASN A 17 13.22 -16.09 -25.01
N ASN A 18 14.13 -15.26 -24.49
CA ASN A 18 14.92 -15.58 -23.31
C ASN A 18 13.96 -15.89 -22.14
N CYS A 19 13.83 -17.16 -21.79
CA CYS A 19 13.15 -17.57 -20.57
C CYS A 19 14.11 -17.33 -19.39
N TYR A 20 14.04 -16.15 -18.78
CA TYR A 20 14.69 -15.90 -17.50
C TYR A 20 13.90 -16.62 -16.41
N ALA A 21 14.38 -17.78 -15.98
CA ALA A 21 13.93 -18.43 -14.75
C ALA A 21 14.45 -17.62 -13.54
N ALA A 22 13.81 -16.49 -13.26
CA ALA A 22 13.97 -15.81 -11.98
C ALA A 22 13.19 -16.60 -10.91
N ALA A 23 13.76 -16.75 -9.71
CA ALA A 23 13.03 -17.21 -8.53
C ALA A 23 11.75 -16.37 -8.43
N GLY A 24 10.60 -16.99 -8.75
CA GLY A 24 9.45 -16.28 -9.30
C GLY A 24 9.02 -15.12 -8.41
N CYS A 25 8.97 -13.91 -8.98
CA CYS A 25 8.27 -12.80 -8.36
C CYS A 25 6.77 -13.09 -8.45
N VAL A 26 6.26 -13.88 -7.50
CA VAL A 26 4.85 -14.23 -7.44
C VAL A 26 4.17 -13.25 -6.51
N GLY A 27 3.20 -12.53 -7.04
CA GLY A 27 2.43 -11.55 -6.31
C GLY A 27 1.01 -11.47 -6.84
N ARG A 28 0.12 -10.87 -6.06
CA ARG A 28 -1.25 -10.58 -6.44
C ARG A 28 -1.49 -9.09 -6.24
N PHE A 29 -2.20 -8.47 -7.17
CA PHE A 29 -2.63 -7.10 -6.98
C PHE A 29 -3.53 -6.99 -5.74
N VAL A 30 -3.24 -6.03 -4.87
CA VAL A 30 -3.99 -5.83 -3.63
C VAL A 30 -5.42 -5.44 -3.95
N ASN A 31 -6.36 -6.19 -3.40
CA ASN A 31 -7.77 -5.86 -3.45
C ASN A 31 -8.11 -4.96 -2.25
N PRO A 32 -8.47 -3.68 -2.47
CA PRO A 32 -8.73 -2.74 -1.38
C PRO A 32 -9.91 -3.16 -0.48
N ILE A 33 -10.78 -4.05 -0.93
CA ILE A 33 -11.95 -4.51 -0.17
C ILE A 33 -11.58 -5.67 0.75
N THR A 34 -10.82 -6.66 0.27
CA THR A 34 -10.57 -7.90 1.03
C THR A 34 -9.24 -7.92 1.76
N ASP A 35 -8.23 -7.23 1.22
CA ASP A 35 -6.85 -7.35 1.70
C ASP A 35 -6.48 -6.23 2.69
N VAL A 36 -7.38 -5.26 2.87
CA VAL A 36 -7.25 -4.19 3.85
C VAL A 36 -7.84 -4.64 5.18
N CYS A 37 -7.07 -4.47 6.25
CA CYS A 37 -7.55 -4.71 7.59
C CYS A 37 -8.52 -3.59 8.02
N TRP A 38 -9.81 -3.73 7.73
CA TRP A 38 -10.84 -2.78 8.15
C TRP A 38 -10.96 -2.67 9.67
N LYS A 39 -10.68 -3.76 10.38
CA LYS A 39 -10.59 -3.75 11.85
C LYS A 39 -9.46 -2.84 12.36
N CYS A 40 -8.44 -2.61 11.55
CA CYS A 40 -7.31 -1.77 11.88
C CYS A 40 -7.63 -0.27 11.76
N LEU A 41 -8.80 0.10 11.23
CA LEU A 41 -9.28 1.48 11.28
C LEU A 41 -9.76 1.91 12.67
N PHE A 42 -10.10 0.92 13.50
CA PHE A 42 -10.64 1.16 14.84
C PHE A 42 -9.53 1.48 15.85
N PRO A 43 -9.85 2.23 16.92
CA PRO A 43 -11.17 2.77 17.26
C PRO A 43 -11.60 3.96 16.38
N ILE A 44 -12.91 4.09 16.17
CA ILE A 44 -13.50 5.28 15.53
C ILE A 44 -14.18 6.12 16.61
N THR A 45 -13.74 7.37 16.71
CA THR A 45 -14.19 8.33 17.71
C THR A 45 -14.80 9.54 17.00
N ILE A 46 -16.04 9.89 17.33
CA ILE A 46 -16.78 11.03 16.77
C ILE A 46 -17.12 11.97 17.92
N ALA A 47 -16.77 13.26 17.80
CA ALA A 47 -17.14 14.29 18.78
C ALA A 47 -16.66 13.99 20.22
N GLY A 48 -15.58 13.20 20.36
CA GLY A 48 -15.06 12.72 21.65
C GLY A 48 -15.69 11.41 22.16
N PHE A 49 -16.67 10.84 21.46
CA PHE A 49 -17.30 9.58 21.81
C PHE A 49 -16.80 8.43 20.93
N LYS A 50 -16.38 7.33 21.56
CA LYS A 50 -16.01 6.10 20.84
C LYS A 50 -17.28 5.44 20.30
N VAL A 51 -17.47 5.50 18.99
CA VAL A 51 -18.60 4.85 18.31
C VAL A 51 -18.29 3.37 18.10
N VAL A 52 -17.04 3.07 17.76
CA VAL A 52 -16.55 1.69 17.65
C VAL A 52 -15.33 1.51 18.51
N SER A 53 -15.46 0.67 19.54
CA SER A 53 -14.36 0.30 20.43
C SER A 53 -13.47 -0.78 19.80
N SER A 54 -12.16 -0.65 20.01
CA SER A 54 -11.17 -1.66 19.64
C SER A 54 -10.12 -1.77 20.75
N SER A 55 -9.39 -2.88 20.76
CA SER A 55 -8.21 -3.07 21.62
C SER A 55 -7.00 -2.25 21.15
N MET A 56 -7.09 -1.62 19.97
CA MET A 56 -6.03 -0.76 19.44
C MET A 56 -6.02 0.61 20.13
N PRO A 57 -4.83 1.24 20.26
CA PRO A 57 -4.70 2.57 20.84
C PRO A 57 -5.55 3.58 20.07
N ASP A 58 -6.25 4.45 20.79
CA ASP A 58 -7.06 5.51 20.16
C ASP A 58 -6.18 6.71 19.82
N THR A 59 -6.51 7.39 18.72
CA THR A 59 -5.99 8.73 18.48
C THR A 59 -6.60 9.65 19.53
N ASN A 60 -5.85 10.62 20.06
CA ASN A 60 -6.38 11.62 20.99
C ASN A 60 -7.38 12.54 20.27
N ALA A 61 -8.59 12.04 20.01
CA ALA A 61 -9.68 12.83 19.49
C ALA A 61 -10.04 13.88 20.54
N SER A 62 -10.01 15.16 20.15
CA SER A 62 -10.39 16.26 21.03
C SER A 62 -11.78 15.96 21.62
N GLY A 63 -11.91 15.94 22.95
CA GLY A 63 -13.19 15.72 23.66
C GLY A 63 -14.23 16.83 23.44
N ARG A 64 -14.07 17.63 22.39
CA ARG A 64 -14.97 18.73 22.00
C ARG A 64 -15.98 18.18 20.99
N LEU A 65 -17.25 18.48 21.20
CA LEU A 65 -18.34 18.10 20.31
C LEU A 65 -18.20 18.73 18.91
N ILE A 66 -17.67 19.96 18.85
CA ILE A 66 -17.51 20.76 17.65
C ILE A 66 -16.08 21.30 17.60
N CYS A 67 -15.46 21.27 16.42
CA CYS A 67 -14.16 21.86 16.14
C CYS A 67 -14.27 22.98 15.10
N LEU A 68 -13.37 23.95 15.18
CA LEU A 68 -13.22 25.01 14.18
C LEU A 68 -12.07 24.62 13.25
N CYS A 69 -12.39 24.37 11.99
CA CYS A 69 -11.45 23.83 11.03
C CYS A 69 -11.02 24.86 9.98
N PRO A 70 -9.71 25.09 9.83
CA PRO A 70 -9.21 25.89 8.73
C PRO A 70 -9.38 25.10 7.41
N LYS A 71 -10.13 25.65 6.46
CA LYS A 71 -10.28 25.08 5.12
C LYS A 71 -9.45 25.91 4.13
N PRO A 72 -8.59 25.28 3.30
CA PRO A 72 -7.89 26.00 2.24
C PRO A 72 -8.90 26.76 1.35
N GLY A 73 -8.72 28.07 1.20
CA GLY A 73 -9.59 28.93 0.40
C GLY A 73 -10.72 29.65 1.14
N ILE A 74 -10.91 29.42 2.45
CA ILE A 74 -11.87 30.16 3.28
C ILE A 74 -11.12 30.80 4.46
N PRO A 75 -11.15 32.14 4.62
CA PRO A 75 -10.41 32.83 5.68
C PRO A 75 -11.02 32.67 7.08
N VAL A 76 -12.27 32.18 7.16
CA VAL A 76 -12.96 31.89 8.42
C VAL A 76 -12.95 30.38 8.68
N PRO A 77 -12.70 29.95 9.93
CA PRO A 77 -12.74 28.53 10.26
C PRO A 77 -14.18 28.02 10.18
N VAL A 78 -14.36 26.88 9.52
CA VAL A 78 -15.67 26.26 9.32
C VAL A 78 -15.97 25.38 10.54
N PRO A 79 -17.17 25.45 11.14
CA PRO A 79 -17.57 24.51 12.18
C PRO A 79 -17.62 23.09 11.60
N GLY A 80 -16.98 22.14 12.28
CA GLY A 80 -16.92 20.74 11.92
C GLY A 80 -17.04 19.84 13.15
N ILE A 81 -17.18 18.54 12.90
CA ILE A 81 -17.21 17.52 13.96
C ILE A 81 -15.86 16.80 13.92
N PRO A 82 -15.13 16.70 15.05
CA PRO A 82 -13.86 15.98 15.05
C PRO A 82 -14.14 14.48 14.96
N VAL A 83 -13.52 13.83 13.98
CA VAL A 83 -13.51 12.38 13.82
C VAL A 83 -12.07 11.89 13.91
N GLY A 84 -11.82 10.87 14.72
CA GLY A 84 -10.53 10.20 14.87
C GLY A 84 -10.66 8.73 14.48
N PHE A 85 -9.71 8.24 13.68
CA PHE A 85 -9.60 6.85 13.24
C PHE A 85 -8.17 6.61 12.72
N TRP A 86 -7.79 5.35 12.57
CA TRP A 86 -6.50 4.98 11.99
C TRP A 86 -6.59 4.86 10.47
N GLU A 87 -5.78 5.61 9.72
CA GLU A 87 -5.81 5.52 8.26
C GLU A 87 -4.65 4.69 7.66
N PRO A 88 -4.95 3.72 6.77
CA PRO A 88 -3.95 3.11 5.91
C PRO A 88 -3.57 4.05 4.76
N VAL A 89 -2.54 4.86 4.98
CA VAL A 89 -1.99 5.76 3.94
C VAL A 89 -0.87 5.13 3.10
N ARG A 90 -0.28 4.04 3.60
CA ARG A 90 0.89 3.39 2.99
C ARG A 90 0.74 1.88 3.01
N LEU A 91 1.23 1.26 1.95
CA LEU A 91 1.36 -0.18 1.82
C LEU A 91 2.84 -0.55 1.83
N VAL A 92 3.16 -1.63 2.56
CA VAL A 92 4.53 -2.10 2.75
C VAL A 92 4.62 -3.54 2.25
N ASP A 93 5.45 -3.76 1.24
CA ASP A 93 5.71 -5.07 0.67
C ASP A 93 7.00 -5.63 1.22
N VAL A 94 6.93 -6.83 1.82
CA VAL A 94 8.11 -7.53 2.33
C VAL A 94 8.37 -8.75 1.46
N THR A 95 9.55 -8.81 0.83
CA THR A 95 9.89 -9.90 -0.08
C THR A 95 11.37 -10.29 0.02
N LYS A 96 11.66 -11.57 -0.25
CA LYS A 96 13.05 -12.04 -0.40
C LYS A 96 13.60 -11.77 -1.79
N SER A 97 12.73 -11.65 -2.79
CA SER A 97 13.14 -11.35 -4.16
C SER A 97 13.40 -9.86 -4.29
N PRO A 98 14.61 -9.44 -4.68
CA PRO A 98 14.91 -8.03 -4.84
C PRO A 98 14.06 -7.42 -5.97
N MET A 99 13.66 -6.16 -5.80
CA MET A 99 12.88 -5.41 -6.80
C MET A 99 11.60 -6.11 -7.26
N CYS A 100 11.04 -6.98 -6.40
CA CYS A 100 9.80 -7.69 -6.65
C CYS A 100 8.63 -7.02 -5.92
N MET A 101 7.69 -6.48 -6.69
CA MET A 101 6.53 -5.76 -6.18
C MET A 101 5.36 -6.73 -6.06
N VAL A 102 5.30 -7.42 -4.91
CA VAL A 102 4.34 -8.50 -4.67
C VAL A 102 2.90 -7.98 -4.66
N SER A 103 2.67 -6.78 -4.11
CA SER A 103 1.34 -6.17 -4.05
C SER A 103 0.87 -5.54 -5.36
N LEU A 104 1.76 -5.42 -6.35
CA LEU A 104 1.42 -4.93 -7.69
C LEU A 104 1.25 -6.09 -8.69
N GLY A 105 0.97 -7.30 -8.21
CA GLY A 105 0.78 -8.47 -9.07
C GLY A 105 2.08 -9.18 -9.45
N GLY A 106 3.15 -9.02 -8.68
CA GLY A 106 4.42 -9.69 -8.93
C GLY A 106 5.25 -9.02 -10.04
N LEU A 107 5.11 -7.70 -10.19
CA LEU A 107 5.95 -6.95 -11.11
C LEU A 107 7.39 -6.92 -10.60
N SER A 108 8.34 -7.33 -11.44
CA SER A 108 9.77 -7.27 -11.13
C SER A 108 10.42 -6.17 -11.95
N PHE A 109 11.01 -5.18 -11.29
CA PHE A 109 11.71 -4.06 -11.94
C PHE A 109 13.20 -4.36 -12.18
N GLY A 110 13.54 -5.63 -12.39
CA GLY A 110 14.89 -6.11 -12.65
C GLY A 110 15.43 -7.01 -11.56
N SER A 111 16.75 -7.23 -11.58
CA SER A 111 17.44 -8.14 -10.68
C SER A 111 18.47 -7.37 -9.86
N ALA A 112 18.31 -7.34 -8.53
CA ALA A 112 19.40 -6.92 -7.66
C ALA A 112 20.26 -8.12 -7.24
N THR A 113 21.54 -7.88 -6.99
CA THR A 113 22.53 -8.92 -6.68
C THR A 113 22.28 -9.56 -5.30
N GLN A 114 21.65 -8.82 -4.38
CA GLN A 114 21.39 -9.26 -3.02
C GLN A 114 19.98 -9.86 -2.92
N LYS A 115 19.89 -11.19 -2.89
CA LYS A 115 18.64 -11.90 -2.58
C LYS A 115 18.47 -12.03 -1.07
N GLY A 116 17.22 -12.04 -0.61
CA GLY A 116 16.87 -12.34 0.77
C GLY A 116 17.39 -13.71 1.17
N MET A 117 18.37 -13.74 2.07
CA MET A 117 18.95 -14.96 2.63
C MET A 117 18.44 -15.12 4.06
N LYS A 118 18.08 -16.36 4.44
CA LYS A 118 17.87 -16.74 5.83
C LYS A 118 19.11 -17.51 6.25
N ASP A 119 19.83 -17.01 7.24
CA ASP A 119 20.91 -17.72 7.89
C ASP A 119 20.33 -18.56 9.04
N GLU A 120 20.47 -19.89 8.95
CA GLU A 120 19.97 -20.80 9.97
C GLU A 120 20.95 -21.00 11.13
N ALA A 121 22.23 -20.67 10.93
CA ALA A 121 23.25 -20.77 11.98
C ALA A 121 23.20 -19.55 12.92
N GLU A 122 22.96 -18.36 12.36
CA GLU A 122 22.85 -17.11 13.13
C GLU A 122 21.41 -16.72 13.47
N GLY A 123 20.41 -17.35 12.84
CA GLY A 123 18.99 -17.02 13.00
C GLY A 123 18.59 -15.67 12.37
N SER A 124 19.45 -15.09 11.53
CA SER A 124 19.21 -13.81 10.86
C SER A 124 18.52 -14.01 9.50
N ALA A 125 17.68 -13.05 9.10
CA ALA A 125 17.00 -13.12 7.81
C ALA A 125 16.94 -11.74 7.15
N PHE A 126 17.34 -11.68 5.88
CA PHE A 126 17.32 -10.47 5.08
C PHE A 126 16.08 -10.41 4.20
N TYR A 127 15.38 -9.28 4.22
CA TYR A 127 14.19 -9.01 3.40
C TYR A 127 14.30 -7.61 2.77
N HIS A 128 13.77 -7.50 1.56
CA HIS A 128 13.54 -6.22 0.88
C HIS A 128 12.19 -5.67 1.28
N ILE A 129 12.15 -4.36 1.56
CA ILE A 129 10.94 -3.64 1.95
C ILE A 129 10.66 -2.58 0.89
N HIS A 130 9.49 -2.65 0.24
CA HIS A 130 9.05 -1.61 -0.69
C HIS A 130 7.89 -0.83 -0.10
N TRP A 131 7.99 0.49 -0.13
CA TRP A 131 7.01 1.41 0.43
C TRP A 131 6.23 2.11 -0.68
N TYR A 132 4.91 2.02 -0.64
CA TYR A 132 4.02 2.71 -1.58
C TYR A 132 3.02 3.58 -0.85
N VAL A 133 2.70 4.72 -1.45
CA VAL A 133 1.56 5.54 -1.03
C VAL A 133 0.30 4.88 -1.60
N TYR A 134 -0.59 4.42 -0.74
CA TYR A 134 -1.79 3.69 -1.13
C TYR A 134 -3.00 4.18 -0.31
N PRO A 135 -3.54 5.37 -0.63
CA PRO A 135 -4.59 6.01 0.16
C PRO A 135 -5.95 5.39 -0.15
N VAL A 136 -6.21 4.17 0.32
CA VAL A 136 -7.42 3.39 0.03
C VAL A 136 -8.71 4.15 0.39
N ILE A 137 -8.72 4.80 1.55
CA ILE A 137 -9.87 5.54 2.06
C ILE A 137 -10.27 6.69 1.11
N TYR A 138 -9.29 7.33 0.47
CA TYR A 138 -9.53 8.34 -0.55
C TYR A 138 -10.19 7.74 -1.79
N TRP A 139 -9.64 6.64 -2.32
CA TRP A 139 -10.16 5.99 -3.53
C TRP A 139 -11.59 5.47 -3.37
N LEU A 140 -11.95 4.99 -2.17
CA LEU A 140 -13.28 4.49 -1.86
C LEU A 140 -14.23 5.57 -1.33
N GLU A 141 -13.77 6.82 -1.23
CA GLU A 141 -14.52 7.99 -0.76
C GLU A 141 -15.21 7.81 0.62
N ILE A 142 -14.76 6.86 1.45
CA ILE A 142 -15.47 6.44 2.67
C ILE A 142 -15.62 7.58 3.69
N LEU A 143 -14.66 8.51 3.73
CA LEU A 143 -14.59 9.57 4.74
C LEU A 143 -14.50 10.98 4.14
N LEU A 144 -14.56 11.12 2.81
CA LEU A 144 -14.39 12.42 2.15
C LEU A 144 -15.59 13.37 2.30
N ASP A 145 -16.72 12.87 2.81
CA ASP A 145 -17.92 13.67 3.06
C ASP A 145 -17.85 14.51 4.34
N PHE A 146 -16.82 14.34 5.17
CA PHE A 146 -16.66 15.15 6.37
C PHE A 146 -16.07 16.52 6.03
N ILE A 147 -16.85 17.58 6.31
CA ILE A 147 -16.54 19.01 6.08
C ILE A 147 -15.16 19.43 6.66
N CYS A 148 -14.62 18.67 7.60
CA CYS A 148 -13.26 18.81 8.08
C CYS A 148 -12.63 17.46 8.46
N LEU A 149 -11.71 16.98 7.64
CA LEU A 149 -10.72 15.98 8.02
C LEU A 149 -9.43 16.70 8.39
N LYS A 150 -9.02 16.62 9.66
CA LYS A 150 -7.70 17.07 10.09
C LYS A 150 -6.82 15.85 10.31
N TRP A 151 -5.79 15.71 9.48
CA TRP A 151 -4.70 14.76 9.69
C TRP A 151 -3.85 15.20 10.88
N LEU A 152 -4.30 14.90 12.10
CA LEU A 152 -3.40 14.86 13.24
C LEU A 152 -2.66 13.54 13.15
N GLN A 153 -1.65 13.50 12.27
CA GLN A 153 -0.71 12.40 12.18
C GLN A 153 0.11 12.42 13.49
N SER A 154 -0.37 11.72 14.51
CA SER A 154 0.49 11.32 15.63
C SER A 154 1.42 10.23 15.10
N ILE A 155 2.58 10.66 14.59
CA ILE A 155 3.78 9.82 14.59
C ILE A 155 4.25 9.70 16.04
#